data_AF-A0AAE4C1K3-F1
#
_entry.id   AF-A0AAE4C1K3-F1
#
_cell.length_a   1.000
_cell.length_b   1.000
_cell.length_c   1.000
_cell.angle_alpha   90.00
_cell.angle_beta   90.00
_cell.angle_gamma   90.00
#
_symmetry.space_group_name_H-M   'P 1'
#
loop_
_entity.id
_entity.type
_entity.pdbx_description
1 polymer ?
#
loop_
_entity_poly.entity_id
_entity_poly.type
_entity_poly.pdbx_seq_one_letter_code
_entity_poly.pdbx_strand_id
1 'polypeptide(L)'
;MNNSNNSNEWQVICRVEDIPVLGARRVARPVGVDVAVFRNAEDQVFALLDRCPHKGGPLSQGIVFGTSVACPLHNWAIGLQDGCAQSPDEGCTPRFAVK
;
A
#
# COMPACT_ATOMS: atom_id res chain seq x y z
N MET A 1 -4.00 18.07 -31.65
CA MET A 1 -2.97 18.43 -30.66
C MET A 1 -2.94 17.31 -29.64
N ASN A 2 -2.05 16.34 -29.85
CA ASN A 2 -2.00 15.12 -29.05
C ASN A 2 -1.10 15.38 -27.84
N ASN A 3 -1.70 15.69 -26.69
CA ASN A 3 -0.95 15.83 -25.45
C ASN A 3 -0.81 14.44 -24.81
N SER A 4 0.31 13.77 -25.13
CA SER A 4 0.73 12.55 -24.45
C SER A 4 1.11 12.89 -23.00
N ASN A 5 0.18 12.71 -22.07
CA ASN A 5 0.42 12.86 -20.64
C ASN A 5 1.38 11.76 -20.15
N ASN A 6 2.66 12.07 -20.07
CA ASN A 6 3.64 11.27 -19.34
C ASN A 6 3.43 11.47 -17.83
N SER A 7 2.63 10.62 -17.20
CA SER A 7 2.32 10.68 -15.77
C SER A 7 3.43 10.06 -14.90
N ASN A 8 4.59 10.70 -14.85
CA ASN A 8 5.70 10.37 -13.92
C ASN A 8 5.97 11.52 -12.93
N GLU A 9 4.95 12.30 -12.60
CA GLU A 9 5.08 13.37 -11.61
C GLU A 9 5.06 12.79 -10.19
N TRP A 10 6.12 13.08 -9.42
CA TRP A 10 6.17 12.75 -8.00
C TRP A 10 5.28 13.70 -7.21
N GLN A 11 4.42 13.16 -6.36
CA GLN A 11 3.57 13.94 -5.47
C GLN A 11 4.07 13.79 -4.02
N VAL A 12 4.26 14.92 -3.34
CA VAL A 12 4.55 14.92 -1.90
C VAL A 12 3.26 14.59 -1.14
N ILE A 13 3.30 13.55 -0.31
CA ILE A 13 2.14 13.05 0.44
C ILE A 13 2.19 13.42 1.92
N CYS A 14 3.29 13.06 2.59
CA CYS A 14 3.49 13.33 4.01
C CYS A 14 4.98 13.19 4.35
N ARG A 15 5.33 13.50 5.60
CA ARG A 15 6.64 13.16 6.15
C ARG A 15 6.63 11.71 6.67
N VAL A 16 7.80 11.12 6.85
CA VAL A 16 7.92 9.73 7.35
C VAL A 16 7.34 9.61 8.76
N GLU A 17 7.53 10.64 9.59
CA GLU A 17 6.99 10.72 10.95
C GLU A 17 5.45 10.77 11.00
N ASP A 18 4.78 11.12 9.89
CA ASP A 18 3.31 11.09 9.79
C ASP A 18 2.77 9.67 9.56
N ILE A 19 3.66 8.69 9.38
CA ILE A 19 3.33 7.27 9.23
C ILE A 19 3.77 6.55 10.51
N PRO A 20 2.83 5.96 11.26
CA PRO A 20 3.17 5.19 12.45
C PRO A 20 4.12 4.03 12.11
N VAL A 21 5.13 3.80 12.96
CA VAL A 21 5.96 2.60 12.89
C VAL A 21 5.07 1.37 13.05
N LEU A 22 5.27 0.36 12.21
CA LEU A 22 4.41 -0.83 12.10
C LEU A 22 2.94 -0.48 11.81
N GLY A 23 2.72 0.60 11.08
CA GLY A 23 1.38 1.07 10.74
C GLY A 23 1.31 1.61 9.32
N ALA A 24 0.21 2.30 9.05
CA ALA A 24 -0.07 2.86 7.75
C ALA A 24 -0.73 4.24 7.85
N ARG A 25 -0.62 5.00 6.76
CA ARG A 25 -1.38 6.20 6.48
C ARG A 25 -2.19 5.98 5.20
N ARG A 26 -3.49 6.25 5.25
CA ARG A 26 -4.35 6.23 4.06
C ARG A 26 -4.29 7.57 3.35
N VAL A 27 -4.15 7.53 2.03
CA VAL A 27 -4.01 8.68 1.14
C VAL A 27 -5.19 8.66 0.17
N ALA A 28 -6.08 9.63 0.34
CA ALA A 28 -7.25 9.78 -0.51
C ALA A 28 -6.84 10.13 -1.94
N ARG A 29 -7.49 9.50 -2.93
CA ARG A 29 -7.28 9.81 -4.35
C ARG A 29 -8.49 10.54 -4.92
N PRO A 30 -8.30 11.51 -5.83
CA PRO A 30 -9.43 12.17 -6.51
C PRO A 30 -10.30 11.19 -7.31
N VAL A 31 -9.68 10.11 -7.81
CA VAL A 31 -10.35 9.06 -8.59
C VAL A 31 -9.80 7.70 -8.20
N GLY A 32 -10.72 6.74 -8.04
CA GLY A 32 -10.39 5.34 -7.74
C GLY A 32 -10.23 5.05 -6.24
N VAL A 33 -9.66 3.89 -5.94
CA VAL A 33 -9.43 3.47 -4.55
C VAL A 33 -8.20 4.20 -3.98
N ASP A 34 -8.28 4.52 -2.69
CA ASP A 34 -7.21 5.11 -1.89
C ASP A 34 -5.92 4.29 -1.93
N VAL A 35 -4.83 4.93 -1.51
CA VAL A 35 -3.51 4.30 -1.36
C VAL A 35 -3.19 4.18 0.13
N ALA A 36 -2.68 3.03 0.53
CA ALA A 36 -2.14 2.81 1.86
C ALA A 36 -0.60 2.93 1.79
N VAL A 37 -0.05 3.86 2.55
CA VAL A 37 1.40 4.03 2.72
C VAL A 37 1.79 3.40 4.06
N PHE A 38 2.69 2.42 4.02
CA PHE A 38 3.09 1.62 5.18
C PHE A 38 4.50 2.00 5.63
N ARG A 39 4.77 1.85 6.93
CA ARG A 39 6.12 1.93 7.50
C ARG A 39 6.35 0.70 8.38
N ASN A 40 7.41 -0.05 8.11
CA ASN A 40 7.77 -1.19 8.95
C ASN A 40 8.69 -0.78 10.12
N ALA A 41 9.14 -1.76 10.92
CA ALA A 41 10.02 -1.53 12.07
C ALA A 41 11.45 -1.07 11.69
N GLU A 42 11.85 -1.23 10.43
CA GLU A 42 13.15 -0.83 9.89
C GLU A 42 13.09 0.54 9.19
N ASP A 43 12.01 1.29 9.39
CA ASP A 43 11.73 2.59 8.73
C ASP A 43 11.65 2.53 7.19
N GLN A 44 11.47 1.33 6.63
CA GLN A 44 11.20 1.18 5.21
C GLN A 44 9.76 1.58 4.91
N VAL A 45 9.58 2.36 3.84
CA VAL A 45 8.29 2.86 3.37
C VAL A 45 7.84 2.07 2.16
N PHE A 46 6.55 1.74 2.12
CA PHE A 46 5.91 1.03 1.01
C PHE A 46 4.57 1.68 0.68
N ALA A 47 4.08 1.50 -0.54
CA ALA A 47 2.76 2.01 -0.92
C ALA A 47 2.02 1.00 -1.80
N LEU A 48 0.80 0.64 -1.38
CA LEU A 48 -0.11 -0.24 -2.11
C LEU A 48 -1.47 0.42 -2.28
N LEU A 49 -2.28 -0.07 -3.22
CA LEU A 49 -3.70 0.27 -3.24
C LEU A 49 -4.32 -0.22 -1.92
N ASP A 50 -5.17 0.58 -1.29
CA ASP A 50 -5.78 0.27 0.00
C ASP A 50 -6.92 -0.76 -0.15
N ARG A 51 -6.59 -1.90 -0.76
CA ARG A 51 -7.53 -2.94 -1.16
C ARG A 51 -6.84 -4.28 -1.22
N CYS A 52 -7.20 -5.17 -0.32
CA CYS A 52 -6.75 -6.55 -0.31
C CYS A 52 -7.24 -7.26 -1.59
N PRO A 53 -6.38 -8.03 -2.29
CA PRO A 53 -6.74 -8.71 -3.54
C PRO A 53 -7.85 -9.76 -3.39
N HIS A 54 -8.10 -10.25 -2.17
CA HIS A 54 -9.18 -11.21 -1.89
C HIS A 54 -10.59 -10.64 -2.14
N LYS A 55 -11.09 -9.82 -1.21
CA LYS A 55 -12.45 -9.25 -1.23
C LYS A 55 -12.45 -7.74 -0.95
N GLY A 56 -11.30 -7.09 -1.11
CA GLY A 56 -11.18 -5.65 -1.02
C GLY A 56 -11.15 -5.07 0.38
N GLY A 57 -10.72 -5.83 1.39
CA GLY A 57 -10.51 -5.29 2.74
C GLY A 57 -9.46 -4.17 2.77
N PRO A 58 -9.60 -3.17 3.66
CA PRO A 58 -8.70 -2.02 3.74
C PRO A 58 -7.35 -2.44 4.34
N LEU A 59 -6.29 -2.49 3.53
CA LEU A 59 -4.96 -2.89 3.99
C LEU A 59 -4.35 -1.88 4.97
N SER A 60 -4.74 -0.61 4.89
CA SER A 60 -4.29 0.45 5.80
C SER A 60 -4.72 0.22 7.26
N GLN A 61 -5.67 -0.69 7.49
CA GLN A 61 -6.14 -1.08 8.83
C GLN A 61 -5.55 -2.44 9.25
N GLY A 62 -4.65 -3.00 8.45
CA GLY A 62 -3.98 -4.26 8.73
C GLY A 62 -2.83 -4.12 9.71
N ILE A 63 -2.28 -5.27 10.11
CA ILE A 63 -1.12 -5.36 10.99
C ILE A 63 0.13 -5.47 10.12
N VAL A 64 1.06 -4.53 10.24
CA VAL A 64 2.35 -4.57 9.53
C VAL A 64 3.35 -5.43 10.31
N PHE A 65 4.05 -6.31 9.61
CA PHE A 65 5.13 -7.13 10.17
C PHE A 65 6.18 -7.46 9.10
N GLY A 66 7.47 -7.31 9.44
CA GLY A 66 8.55 -7.45 8.46
C GLY A 66 8.31 -6.57 7.22
N THR A 67 8.17 -7.20 6.07
CA THR A 67 7.83 -6.54 4.79
C THR A 67 6.46 -6.96 4.27
N SER A 68 5.51 -7.22 5.18
CA SER A 68 4.16 -7.69 4.89
C SER A 68 3.10 -6.97 5.73
N VAL A 69 1.85 -7.05 5.28
CA VAL A 69 0.67 -6.60 6.03
C VAL A 69 -0.39 -7.70 6.06
N ALA A 70 -0.92 -8.01 7.25
CA ALA A 70 -2.06 -8.91 7.40
C ALA A 70 -3.36 -8.12 7.18
N CYS A 71 -4.16 -8.54 6.21
CA CYS A 71 -5.47 -7.95 5.94
C CYS A 71 -6.38 -8.11 7.18
N PRO A 72 -7.02 -7.03 7.66
CA PRO A 72 -7.78 -7.06 8.92
C PRO A 72 -9.06 -7.91 8.85
N LEU A 73 -9.54 -8.24 7.65
CA LEU A 73 -10.81 -8.96 7.48
C LEU A 73 -10.64 -10.49 7.45
N HIS A 74 -9.55 -10.99 6.85
CA HIS A 74 -9.38 -12.41 6.58
C HIS A 74 -7.95 -12.92 6.80
N ASN A 75 -7.07 -12.07 7.37
CA ASN A 75 -5.70 -12.40 7.73
C ASN A 75 -4.77 -12.84 6.58
N TRP A 76 -5.16 -12.57 5.32
CA TRP A 76 -4.25 -12.75 4.18
C TRP A 76 -3.02 -11.87 4.35
N ALA A 77 -1.84 -12.48 4.30
CA ALA A 77 -0.57 -11.78 4.35
C ALA A 77 -0.21 -11.27 2.94
N ILE A 78 -0.11 -9.95 2.80
CA ILE A 78 0.25 -9.29 1.54
C ILE A 78 1.68 -8.76 1.65
N GLY A 79 2.53 -9.12 0.71
CA GLY A 79 3.87 -8.56 0.58
C GLY A 79 3.81 -7.07 0.26
N LEU A 80 4.51 -6.24 1.04
CA LEU A 80 4.58 -4.80 0.84
C LEU A 80 5.51 -4.40 -0.31
N GLN A 81 6.43 -5.28 -0.70
CA GLN A 81 7.39 -5.06 -1.79
C GLN A 81 6.76 -5.27 -3.18
N ASP A 82 5.94 -6.30 -3.33
CA ASP A 82 5.38 -6.75 -4.59
C ASP A 82 3.85 -6.55 -4.68
N GLY A 83 3.17 -6.38 -3.54
CA GLY A 83 1.72 -6.27 -3.45
C GLY A 83 1.00 -7.62 -3.54
N CYS A 84 1.70 -8.74 -3.49
CA CYS A 84 1.13 -10.07 -3.72
C CYS A 84 0.81 -10.80 -2.41
N ALA A 85 -0.26 -11.59 -2.43
CA ALA A 85 -0.58 -12.50 -1.33
C ALA A 85 0.51 -13.57 -1.20
N GLN A 86 0.86 -13.90 0.04
CA GLN A 86 1.81 -14.98 0.33
C GLN A 86 1.11 -16.33 0.21
N SER A 87 1.83 -17.34 -0.27
CA SER A 87 1.31 -18.71 -0.35
C SER A 87 0.76 -19.19 1.00
N PRO A 88 -0.36 -19.92 1.01
CA PRO A 88 -1.07 -20.51 -0.14
C PRO A 88 -2.09 -19.57 -0.80
N ASP A 89 -2.26 -18.34 -0.32
CA ASP A 89 -3.20 -17.39 -0.89
C ASP A 89 -2.66 -16.81 -2.20
N GLU A 90 -3.57 -16.41 -3.10
CA GLU A 90 -3.22 -15.95 -4.44
C GLU A 90 -3.89 -14.61 -4.80
N GLY A 91 -3.16 -13.80 -5.57
CA GLY A 91 -3.62 -12.51 -6.08
C GLY A 91 -2.73 -11.36 -5.62
N CYS A 92 -2.76 -10.24 -6.36
CA CYS A 92 -1.94 -9.08 -6.05
C CYS A 92 -2.76 -7.79 -6.11
N THR A 93 -2.32 -6.79 -5.36
CA THR A 93 -2.83 -5.43 -5.40
C THR A 93 -1.78 -4.49 -5.99
N PRO A 94 -2.18 -3.41 -6.72
CA PRO A 94 -1.21 -2.50 -7.30
C PRO A 94 -0.27 -1.88 -6.26
N ARG A 95 1.02 -1.83 -6.59
CA ARG A 95 2.04 -1.09 -5.83
C ARG A 95 2.31 0.28 -6.45
N PHE A 96 2.75 1.22 -5.63
CA PHE A 96 3.14 2.56 -6.04
C PHE A 96 4.62 2.79 -5.70
N ALA A 97 5.32 3.54 -6.56
CA ALA A 97 6.69 3.93 -6.29
C ALA A 97 6.75 4.94 -5.13
N VAL A 98 7.75 4.80 -4.26
CA VAL A 98 8.02 5.69 -3.12
C VAL A 98 9.48 6.11 -3.17
N LYS A 99 9.78 7.31 -2.66
CA LYS A 99 11.13 7.90 -2.58
C LYS A 99 11.24 8.78 -1.35
#